data_AF-A0A1V2LP57-F1
#
_entry.id   AF-A0A1V2LP57-F1
#
_cell.length_a   1.000
_cell.length_b   1.000
_cell.length_c   1.000
_cell.angle_alpha   90.00
_cell.angle_beta   90.00
_cell.angle_gamma   90.00
#
_symmetry.space_group_name_H-M   'P 1'
#
loop_
_entity.id
_entity.type
_entity.pdbx_description
1 polymer ?
#
loop_
_entity_poly.entity_id
_entity_poly.type
_entity_poly.pdbx_seq_one_letter_code
_entity_poly.pdbx_strand_id
1 'polypeptide(L)'
;MANEGILLKLYIEVYEADSKKYSVGFSFRNSLLFEQLKNDTQFLEYGESQFSFDSFLLINNLKSFLFSVIQELNLIEKQPLKEAGNFKILVSTTDDVEMSKDDKWILERTYDEDNRENSLAFKDVKIKSFKEVKLRYLNIEGYIAGY
;
A
#
# COMPACT_ATOMS: atom_id res chain seq x y z
N MET A 1 -4.23 26.70 -2.55
CA MET A 1 -3.19 25.66 -2.56
C MET A 1 -3.91 24.33 -2.58
N ALA A 2 -3.57 23.44 -3.52
CA ALA A 2 -4.12 22.09 -3.50
C ALA A 2 -3.54 21.38 -2.27
N ASN A 3 -4.38 20.87 -1.38
CA ASN A 3 -3.93 20.02 -0.29
C ASN A 3 -3.56 18.66 -0.89
N GLU A 4 -2.29 18.49 -1.27
CA GLU A 4 -1.77 17.19 -1.67
C GLU A 4 -1.76 16.28 -0.44
N GLY A 5 -2.59 15.24 -0.45
CA GLY A 5 -2.62 14.26 0.64
C GLY A 5 -1.42 13.35 0.60
N ILE A 6 -0.91 13.02 1.78
CA ILE A 6 0.20 12.10 1.94
C ILE A 6 -0.33 10.67 1.84
N LEU A 7 0.27 9.86 0.97
CA LEU A 7 -0.02 8.42 0.88
C LEU A 7 0.26 7.74 2.22
N LEU A 8 -0.78 7.17 2.83
CA LEU A 8 -0.68 6.39 4.06
C LEU A 8 -0.66 4.89 3.78
N LYS A 9 -1.59 4.43 2.95
CA LYS A 9 -1.74 3.01 2.63
C LYS A 9 -2.12 2.80 1.19
N LEU A 10 -1.62 1.71 0.61
CA LEU A 10 -1.95 1.22 -0.72
C LEU A 10 -2.48 -0.21 -0.57
N TYR A 11 -3.61 -0.50 -1.18
CA TYR A 11 -4.13 -1.85 -1.26
C TYR A 11 -4.32 -2.26 -2.71
N ILE A 12 -3.97 -3.50 -3.02
CA ILE A 12 -4.23 -4.14 -4.30
C ILE A 12 -5.15 -5.32 -4.01
N GLU A 13 -6.38 -5.24 -4.48
CA GLU A 13 -7.38 -6.30 -4.36
C GLU A 13 -7.45 -7.06 -5.67
N VAL A 14 -7.37 -8.39 -5.61
CA VAL A 14 -7.43 -9.26 -6.78
C VAL A 14 -8.73 -10.05 -6.77
N TYR A 15 -9.38 -10.09 -7.92
CA TYR A 15 -10.70 -10.67 -8.14
C TYR A 15 -10.67 -11.70 -9.26
N GLU A 16 -11.53 -12.71 -9.15
CA GLU A 16 -11.88 -13.63 -10.23
C GLU A 16 -13.38 -13.89 -10.15
N ALA A 17 -14.07 -13.79 -11.29
CA ALA A 17 -15.54 -13.87 -11.38
C ALA A 17 -16.24 -13.00 -10.33
N ASP A 18 -15.79 -11.75 -10.18
CA ASP A 18 -16.25 -10.74 -9.20
C ASP A 18 -16.09 -11.11 -7.72
N SER A 19 -15.48 -12.26 -7.41
CA SER A 19 -15.11 -12.65 -6.05
C SER A 19 -13.68 -12.23 -5.73
N LYS A 20 -13.51 -11.46 -4.64
CA LYS A 20 -12.19 -11.12 -4.12
C LYS A 20 -11.46 -12.39 -3.66
N LYS A 21 -10.26 -12.62 -4.17
CA LYS A 21 -9.40 -13.77 -3.84
C LYS A 21 -8.40 -13.45 -2.76
N TYR A 22 -7.67 -12.37 -2.94
CA TYR A 22 -6.71 -11.88 -1.96
C TYR A 22 -6.55 -10.36 -2.07
N SER A 23 -5.94 -9.81 -1.04
CA SER A 23 -5.64 -8.40 -0.88
C SER A 23 -4.18 -8.27 -0.47
N VAL A 24 -3.42 -7.47 -1.17
CA VAL A 24 -2.09 -7.03 -0.74
C VAL A 24 -2.23 -5.64 -0.15
N GLY A 25 -1.71 -5.43 1.05
CA GLY A 25 -1.72 -4.13 1.72
C GLY A 25 -0.30 -3.65 1.99
N PHE A 26 -0.07 -2.36 1.79
CA PHE A 26 1.16 -1.65 2.13
C PHE A 26 0.82 -0.42 2.95
N SER A 27 1.56 -0.21 4.03
CA SER A 27 1.45 0.93 4.94
C SER A 27 2.78 1.68 4.93
N PHE A 28 2.69 2.99 4.75
CA PHE A 28 3.81 3.91 4.69
C PHE A 28 3.86 4.85 5.91
N ARG A 29 3.15 4.50 6.98
CA ARG A 29 3.06 5.32 8.20
C ARG A 29 4.44 5.67 8.75
N ASN A 30 4.58 6.89 9.27
CA ASN A 30 5.82 7.41 9.85
C ASN A 30 6.99 7.47 8.85
N SER A 31 6.72 7.55 7.55
CA SER A 31 7.76 7.76 6.53
C SER A 31 7.97 9.26 6.32
N LEU A 32 9.07 9.78 6.85
CA LEU A 32 9.43 11.20 6.71
C LEU A 32 9.55 11.64 5.25
N LEU A 33 9.86 10.71 4.32
CA LEU A 33 9.95 11.01 2.89
C LEU A 33 8.68 11.70 2.36
N PHE A 34 7.49 11.25 2.76
CA PHE A 34 6.25 11.84 2.24
C PHE A 34 5.88 13.16 2.94
N GLU A 35 6.25 13.33 4.22
CA GLU A 35 6.10 14.60 4.95
C GLU A 35 7.07 15.66 4.43
N GLN A 36 8.27 15.25 3.98
CA GLN A 36 9.29 16.14 3.44
C GLN A 36 9.02 16.53 1.98
N LEU A 37 8.50 15.61 1.15
CA LEU A 37 8.06 15.92 -0.23
C LEU A 37 6.97 17.01 -0.27
N LYS A 38 6.12 17.10 0.76
CA LYS A 38 5.08 18.12 0.89
C LYS A 38 5.64 19.52 1.22
N ASN A 39 6.84 19.58 1.80
CA ASN A 39 7.34 20.79 2.48
C ASN A 39 8.62 21.39 1.88
N ASP A 40 9.26 20.79 0.85
CA ASP A 40 10.58 21.27 0.42
C ASP A 40 10.84 21.21 -1.10
N THR A 41 11.10 22.38 -1.70
CA THR A 41 11.65 22.56 -3.06
C THR A 41 13.16 22.28 -3.15
N GLN A 42 13.84 22.03 -2.03
CA GLN A 42 15.30 21.90 -1.93
C GLN A 42 15.81 20.45 -1.81
N PHE A 43 14.97 19.45 -2.05
CA PHE A 43 15.45 18.05 -2.16
C PHE A 43 16.40 17.83 -3.35
N LEU A 44 16.55 18.82 -4.24
CA LEU A 44 17.58 18.90 -5.29
C LEU A 44 18.86 19.63 -4.85
N GLU A 45 18.84 20.42 -3.76
CA GLU A 45 19.95 21.30 -3.35
C GLU A 45 20.72 20.82 -2.11
N TYR A 46 20.18 19.87 -1.33
CA TYR A 46 20.91 19.28 -0.20
C TYR A 46 21.93 18.22 -0.66
N GLY A 47 22.99 18.74 -1.27
CA GLY A 47 24.26 18.06 -1.45
C GLY A 47 24.90 17.67 -0.10
N GLU A 48 25.14 16.38 0.01
CA GLU A 48 26.30 15.74 0.64
C GLU A 48 26.60 15.86 2.15
N SER A 49 25.97 16.71 2.98
CA SER A 49 26.58 16.95 4.32
C SER A 49 25.81 16.64 5.60
N GLN A 50 24.49 16.37 5.64
CA GLN A 50 23.82 16.04 6.93
C GLN A 50 22.73 14.95 6.92
N PHE A 51 22.35 14.41 5.77
CA PHE A 51 21.62 13.15 5.67
C PHE A 51 22.37 12.29 4.66
N SER A 52 23.21 11.35 5.11
CA SER A 52 23.75 10.35 4.21
C SER A 52 22.59 9.45 3.78
N PHE A 53 21.94 9.81 2.67
CA PHE A 53 21.01 8.94 1.98
C PHE A 53 21.81 7.70 1.55
N ASP A 54 21.76 6.67 2.39
CA ASP A 54 22.44 5.41 2.10
C ASP A 54 21.58 4.64 1.09
N SER A 55 21.83 4.91 -0.18
CA SER A 55 21.16 4.27 -1.30
C SER A 55 21.39 2.77 -1.33
N PHE A 56 22.54 2.29 -0.85
CA PHE A 56 22.85 0.87 -0.75
C PHE A 56 21.96 0.19 0.29
N LEU A 57 21.84 0.79 1.48
CA LEU A 57 20.95 0.30 2.53
C LEU A 57 19.49 0.32 2.07
N LEU A 58 19.04 1.38 1.38
CA LEU A 58 17.70 1.45 0.81
C LEU A 58 17.44 0.30 -0.16
N ILE A 59 18.32 0.15 -1.17
CA ILE A 59 18.18 -0.87 -2.21
C ILE A 59 18.14 -2.27 -1.58
N ASN A 60 18.99 -2.56 -0.59
CA ASN A 60 19.00 -3.87 0.05
C ASN A 60 17.75 -4.14 0.90
N ASN A 61 17.21 -3.13 1.58
CA ASN A 61 15.95 -3.26 2.30
C ASN A 61 14.78 -3.48 1.33
N LEU A 62 14.71 -2.71 0.25
CA LEU A 62 13.67 -2.88 -0.78
C LEU A 62 13.79 -4.24 -1.49
N LYS A 63 14.99 -4.70 -1.82
CA LYS A 63 15.19 -6.05 -2.37
C LYS A 63 14.70 -7.13 -1.40
N SER A 64 15.09 -7.03 -0.13
CA SER A 64 14.66 -7.98 0.90
C SER A 64 13.14 -7.99 1.08
N PHE A 65 12.52 -6.81 1.03
CA PHE A 65 11.07 -6.62 1.07
C PHE A 65 10.40 -7.29 -0.14
N LEU A 66 10.86 -7.00 -1.36
CA LEU A 66 10.34 -7.58 -2.60
C LEU A 66 10.47 -9.10 -2.64
N PHE A 67 11.60 -9.65 -2.18
CA PHE A 67 11.73 -11.11 -2.07
C PHE A 67 10.72 -11.73 -1.11
N SER A 68 10.41 -11.05 0.01
CA SER A 68 9.36 -11.50 0.93
C SER A 68 7.97 -11.44 0.29
N VAL A 69 7.68 -10.39 -0.50
CA VAL A 69 6.41 -10.28 -1.25
C VAL A 69 6.29 -11.43 -2.25
N ILE A 70 7.33 -11.65 -3.07
CA ILE A 70 7.35 -12.74 -4.07
C ILE A 70 7.18 -14.10 -3.41
N GLN A 71 7.85 -14.34 -2.28
CA GLN A 71 7.74 -15.58 -1.54
C GLN A 71 6.30 -15.86 -1.09
N GLU A 72 5.64 -14.88 -0.47
CA GLU A 72 4.25 -15.04 -0.01
C GLU A 72 3.26 -15.15 -1.18
N LEU A 73 3.47 -14.42 -2.28
CA LEU A 73 2.65 -14.55 -3.48
C LEU A 73 2.76 -15.96 -4.10
N ASN A 74 3.97 -16.50 -4.21
CA ASN A 74 4.21 -17.86 -4.72
C ASN A 74 3.55 -18.93 -3.84
N LEU A 75 3.39 -18.68 -2.53
CA LEU A 75 2.70 -19.60 -1.63
C LEU A 75 1.18 -19.61 -1.88
N ILE A 76 0.61 -18.47 -2.29
CA ILE A 76 -0.82 -18.31 -2.59
C ILE A 76 -1.15 -18.77 -4.00
N GLU A 77 -0.25 -18.58 -4.96
CA GLU A 77 -0.40 -19.02 -6.35
C GLU A 77 -0.53 -20.55 -6.52
N LYS A 78 -0.34 -21.33 -5.44
CA LYS A 78 -0.71 -22.76 -5.41
C LYS A 78 -2.19 -23.02 -5.74
N GLN A 79 -3.04 -21.99 -5.72
CA GLN A 79 -4.34 -21.99 -6.37
C GLN A 79 -4.34 -20.97 -7.52
N PRO A 80 -3.85 -21.35 -8.72
CA PRO A 80 -3.83 -20.43 -9.85
C PRO A 80 -5.25 -19.98 -10.17
N LEU A 81 -5.38 -18.73 -10.63
CA LEU A 81 -6.64 -18.22 -11.14
C LEU A 81 -7.08 -19.13 -12.31
N LYS A 82 -8.32 -19.59 -12.23
CA LYS A 82 -8.98 -20.42 -13.24
C LYS A 82 -9.41 -19.57 -14.43
N GLU A 83 -9.65 -18.28 -14.22
CA GLU A 83 -10.08 -17.32 -15.24
C GLU A 83 -9.20 -16.06 -15.24
N ALA A 84 -9.44 -15.16 -16.19
CA ALA A 84 -8.76 -13.87 -16.21
C ALA A 84 -9.09 -13.08 -14.93
N GLY A 85 -8.06 -12.76 -14.15
CA GLY A 85 -8.19 -11.97 -12.95
C GLY A 85 -8.33 -10.48 -13.25
N ASN A 86 -9.11 -9.78 -12.44
CA ASN A 86 -9.16 -8.32 -12.41
C ASN A 86 -8.54 -7.83 -11.10
N PHE A 87 -8.05 -6.59 -11.09
CA PHE A 87 -7.54 -5.98 -9.86
C PHE A 87 -8.10 -4.57 -9.65
N LYS A 88 -8.16 -4.18 -8.37
CA LYS A 88 -8.52 -2.85 -7.92
C LYS A 88 -7.40 -2.30 -7.04
N ILE A 89 -7.07 -1.03 -7.22
CA ILE A 89 -6.12 -0.30 -6.37
C ILE A 89 -6.91 0.65 -5.47
N LEU A 90 -6.70 0.55 -4.16
CA LEU A 90 -7.26 1.47 -3.17
C LEU A 90 -6.13 2.27 -2.54
N VAL A 91 -6.34 3.57 -2.39
CA VAL A 91 -5.36 4.48 -1.80
C VAL A 91 -6.00 5.16 -0.59
N SER A 92 -5.29 5.16 0.53
CA SER A 92 -5.65 5.91 1.73
C SER A 92 -4.63 7.04 1.93
N THR A 93 -5.12 8.25 2.18
CA THR A 93 -4.28 9.44 2.39
C THR A 93 -4.58 10.10 3.73
N THR A 94 -3.75 11.06 4.15
CA THR A 94 -3.84 11.75 5.47
C THR A 94 -5.05 12.67 5.63
N ASP A 95 -5.49 13.31 4.54
CA ASP A 95 -6.57 14.28 4.55
C ASP A 95 -7.72 13.79 3.66
N ASP A 96 -8.92 14.33 3.84
CA ASP A 96 -9.99 14.27 2.82
C ASP A 96 -9.52 15.09 1.61
N VAL A 97 -8.59 14.53 0.84
CA VAL A 97 -8.12 15.14 -0.39
C VAL A 97 -9.33 15.19 -1.30
N GLU A 98 -9.62 16.37 -1.83
CA GLU A 98 -10.53 16.55 -2.97
C GLU A 98 -9.93 15.91 -4.25
N MET A 99 -9.42 14.67 -4.18
CA MET A 99 -9.05 13.88 -5.35
C MET A 99 -10.26 13.62 -6.24
N SER A 100 -11.47 13.78 -5.71
CA SER A 100 -12.72 13.79 -6.46
C SER A 100 -12.83 14.92 -7.50
N LYS A 101 -11.91 15.90 -7.51
CA LYS A 101 -11.81 16.90 -8.60
C LYS A 101 -11.02 16.40 -9.81
N ASP A 102 -10.31 15.27 -9.69
CA ASP A 102 -9.72 14.55 -10.82
C ASP A 102 -10.65 13.39 -11.18
N ASP A 103 -11.26 13.43 -12.37
CA ASP A 103 -12.23 12.44 -12.87
C ASP A 103 -11.68 11.00 -12.97
N LYS A 104 -10.39 10.80 -12.65
CA LYS A 104 -9.70 9.51 -12.64
C LYS A 104 -9.84 8.75 -11.32
N TRP A 105 -10.25 9.40 -10.24
CA TRP A 105 -10.37 8.79 -8.92
C TRP A 105 -11.79 8.87 -8.39
N ILE A 106 -12.27 7.74 -7.85
CA ILE A 106 -13.55 7.67 -7.15
C ILE A 106 -13.30 7.43 -5.67
N LEU A 107 -14.08 8.10 -4.82
CA LEU A 107 -14.06 7.83 -3.39
C LEU A 107 -14.66 6.45 -3.13
N GLU A 108 -13.87 5.55 -2.58
CA GLU A 108 -14.36 4.24 -2.17
C GLU A 108 -15.28 4.39 -0.95
N ARG A 109 -16.49 3.84 -1.04
CA ARG A 109 -17.41 3.82 0.09
C ARG A 109 -16.89 2.86 1.16
N THR A 110 -16.37 3.38 2.26
CA THR A 110 -16.28 2.63 3.52
C THR A 110 -17.71 2.48 4.03
N TYR A 111 -18.27 1.28 3.90
CA TYR A 111 -19.62 0.99 4.40
C TYR A 111 -19.72 1.34 5.88
N ASP A 112 -20.70 2.19 6.23
CA ASP A 112 -21.12 2.42 7.62
C ASP A 112 -21.47 1.08 8.28
N GLU A 113 -20.99 0.90 9.50
CA GLU A 113 -21.09 -0.34 10.28
C GLU A 113 -22.53 -0.78 10.60
N ASP A 114 -23.54 -0.01 10.23
CA ASP A 114 -24.94 -0.24 10.58
C ASP A 114 -25.69 -1.21 9.64
N ASN A 115 -25.11 -1.62 8.49
CA ASN A 115 -25.74 -2.55 7.54
C ASN A 115 -25.00 -3.89 7.41
N ARG A 116 -24.68 -4.53 8.54
CA ARG A 116 -23.98 -5.82 8.65
C ARG A 116 -24.82 -7.07 8.30
N GLU A 117 -25.91 -6.95 7.54
CA GLU A 117 -26.71 -8.13 7.16
C GLU A 117 -26.36 -8.71 5.78
N ASN A 118 -25.59 -8.01 4.93
CA ASN A 118 -25.22 -8.53 3.60
C ASN A 118 -23.75 -8.30 3.19
N SER A 119 -22.90 -7.73 4.04
CA SER A 119 -21.46 -7.83 3.81
C SER A 119 -21.03 -9.23 4.22
N LEU A 120 -20.45 -9.98 3.28
CA LEU A 120 -19.66 -11.17 3.58
C LEU A 120 -18.51 -10.73 4.50
N ALA A 121 -18.79 -10.64 5.80
CA ALA A 121 -17.80 -10.41 6.81
C ALA A 121 -16.76 -11.52 6.63
N PHE A 122 -15.53 -11.12 6.30
CA PHE A 122 -14.34 -11.92 6.10
C PHE A 122 -14.12 -12.91 7.28
N LYS A 123 -14.87 -14.01 7.30
CA LYS A 123 -14.64 -15.14 8.20
C LYS A 123 -13.58 -16.00 7.54
N ASP A 124 -12.49 -16.24 8.26
CA ASP A 124 -11.35 -17.11 7.91
C ASP A 124 -10.31 -16.55 6.91
N VAL A 125 -9.95 -15.26 7.02
CA VAL A 125 -8.82 -14.69 6.27
C VAL A 125 -7.50 -15.08 6.91
N LYS A 126 -6.61 -15.73 6.15
CA LYS A 126 -5.21 -15.89 6.54
C LYS A 126 -4.46 -14.61 6.18
N ILE A 127 -3.90 -13.96 7.19
CA ILE A 127 -3.02 -12.79 7.02
C ILE A 127 -1.58 -13.25 7.16
N LYS A 128 -0.74 -12.88 6.19
CA LYS A 128 0.71 -13.11 6.19
C LYS A 128 1.42 -11.78 6.00
N SER A 129 2.26 -11.42 6.96
CA SER A 129 3.05 -10.20 6.90
C SER A 129 4.30 -10.42 6.06
N PHE A 130 4.70 -9.40 5.30
CA PHE A 130 5.99 -9.37 4.63
C PHE A 130 7.07 -8.91 5.61
N LYS A 131 8.33 -9.09 5.22
CA LYS A 131 9.45 -8.42 5.86
C LYS A 131 9.22 -6.91 5.83
N GLU A 132 9.51 -6.21 6.92
CA GLU A 132 9.32 -4.76 7.01
C GLU A 132 10.56 -4.00 6.52
N VAL A 133 10.34 -2.80 5.98
CA VAL A 133 11.39 -1.80 5.77
C VAL A 133 11.28 -0.80 6.90
N LYS A 134 12.34 -0.64 7.70
CA LYS A 134 12.41 0.33 8.80
C LYS A 134 13.64 1.22 8.65
N LEU A 135 13.51 2.27 7.84
CA LEU A 135 14.53 3.28 7.63
C LEU A 135 14.07 4.58 8.29
N ARG A 136 15.03 5.45 8.64
CA ARG A 136 14.72 6.75 9.27
C ARG A 136 13.76 7.60 8.44
N TYR A 137 13.81 7.47 7.12
CA TYR A 137 13.03 8.26 6.17
C TYR A 137 11.91 7.47 5.46
N LEU A 138 11.93 6.14 5.51
CA LEU A 138 10.97 5.28 4.81
C LEU A 138 10.66 4.05 5.67
N ASN A 139 9.39 3.90 6.00
CA ASN A 139 8.86 2.74 6.68
C ASN A 139 7.83 2.07 5.77
N ILE A 140 7.99 0.76 5.53
CA ILE A 140 7.04 -0.04 4.77
C ILE A 140 6.69 -1.26 5.60
N GLU A 141 5.41 -1.33 5.98
CA GLU A 141 4.80 -2.53 6.55
C GLU A 141 3.84 -3.08 5.50
N GLY A 142 3.89 -4.38 5.22
CA GLY A 142 3.02 -4.97 4.22
C GLY A 142 2.52 -6.34 4.61
N TYR A 143 1.41 -6.73 4.01
CA TYR A 143 0.80 -8.02 4.22
C TYR A 143 0.04 -8.50 2.98
N ILE A 144 -0.22 -9.80 2.94
CA ILE A 144 -1.23 -10.40 2.08
C ILE A 144 -2.31 -11.05 2.93
N ALA A 145 -3.56 -10.85 2.52
CA ALA A 145 -4.75 -11.37 3.15
C ALA A 145 -5.57 -12.11 2.10
N GLY A 146 -5.82 -13.40 2.30
CA GLY A 146 -6.58 -14.22 1.36
C GLY A 146 -7.15 -15.47 2.02
N TYR A 147 -7.92 -16.23 1.25
CA TYR A 147 -8.54 -17.50 1.67
C TYR A 147 -7.59 -18.70 1.41
#